data_AF-A0A382WXB9-F1
#
_entry.id   AF-A0A382WXB9-F1
#
_cell.length_a   1.000
_cell.length_b   1.000
_cell.length_c   1.000
_cell.angle_alpha   90.00
_cell.angle_beta   90.00
_cell.angle_gamma   90.00
#
_symmetry.space_group_name_H-M   'P 1'
#
loop_
_entity.id
_entity.type
_entity.pdbx_description
1 polymer ?
#
loop_
_entity_poly.entity_id
_entity_poly.type
_entity_poly.pdbx_seq_one_letter_code
_entity_poly.pdbx_strand_id
1 'polypeptide(L)'
;YATYYFDFDGDELGAGEGIVVCNNLEYEGWVTNDDDTDDDCTSNVHDCAGVCDGNSLEDNCGTCDNAPDNDCVQDCDGEWGGDLVDDECGVCGGDNTTCADCNAAPNGDAVLDMCGNCDNIPENDCVQDCAGEWGGNAEIETYYFDFDNDGLGAGESFTACNNLQYDGWVSNGDDTDDDCTSNVHDCADVCDGDSWISDCGCVADGNSGDECDDCNDDPYGIAEEDSCGVCSGGNTGHVADSDLDDCGVCNGNNADNLGCGCFEPGPSGCDNTCG
;
A
#
# COMPACT_ATOMS: atom_id res chain seq x y z
N TYR A 1 42.97 6.42 105.51
CA TYR A 1 42.50 5.12 105.02
C TYR A 1 42.07 5.33 103.60
N ALA A 2 42.46 4.42 102.72
CA ALA A 2 42.03 4.39 101.33
C ALA A 2 41.49 2.98 101.04
N THR A 3 40.55 2.89 100.12
CA THR A 3 40.06 1.62 99.57
C THR A 3 40.98 1.23 98.43
N TYR A 4 41.39 -0.03 98.41
CA TYR A 4 42.19 -0.61 97.34
C TYR A 4 41.45 -1.83 96.76
N TYR A 5 41.55 -2.01 95.46
CA TYR A 5 40.97 -3.09 94.68
C TYR A 5 42.11 -3.90 94.06
N PHE A 6 41.93 -5.21 93.92
CA PHE A 6 43.00 -6.07 93.39
C PHE A 6 43.04 -5.90 91.87
N ASP A 7 44.26 -5.74 91.36
CA ASP A 7 44.56 -5.64 89.95
C ASP A 7 44.94 -7.06 89.48
N PHE A 8 44.01 -7.72 88.80
CA PHE A 8 44.11 -9.15 88.49
C PHE A 8 45.02 -9.42 87.29
N ASP A 9 45.11 -8.49 86.34
CA ASP A 9 45.84 -8.65 85.08
C ASP A 9 47.03 -7.69 84.91
N GLY A 10 47.18 -6.72 85.82
CA GLY A 10 48.34 -5.84 85.95
C GLY A 10 48.24 -4.54 85.16
N ASP A 11 47.04 -4.07 84.82
CA ASP A 11 46.79 -2.89 83.97
C ASP A 11 46.60 -1.57 84.75
N GLU A 12 46.76 -1.63 86.08
CA GLU A 12 46.52 -0.54 87.03
C GLU A 12 45.04 -0.17 87.23
N LEU A 13 44.11 -1.01 86.79
CA LEU A 13 42.70 -1.01 87.13
C LEU A 13 42.41 -2.12 88.14
N GLY A 14 41.38 -1.95 88.96
CA GLY A 14 41.05 -2.92 89.99
C GLY A 14 39.58 -3.26 89.98
N ALA A 15 39.26 -4.47 90.45
CA ALA A 15 37.90 -4.99 90.50
C ALA A 15 37.58 -5.67 91.85
N GLY A 16 36.28 -5.87 92.09
CA GLY A 16 35.75 -6.73 93.16
C GLY A 16 35.60 -6.05 94.52
N GLU A 17 35.66 -6.84 95.61
CA GLU A 17 35.49 -6.28 96.96
C GLU A 17 36.75 -5.55 97.43
N GLY A 18 36.69 -4.21 97.42
CA GLY A 18 37.77 -3.37 97.90
C GLY A 18 38.05 -3.51 99.40
N ILE A 19 39.33 -3.48 99.77
CA ILE A 19 39.79 -3.53 101.16
C ILE A 19 40.18 -2.13 101.66
N VAL A 20 39.91 -1.84 102.94
CA VAL A 20 40.23 -0.54 103.55
C VAL A 20 41.50 -0.64 104.38
N VAL A 21 42.56 0.06 103.97
CA VAL A 21 43.89 0.02 104.61
C VAL A 21 44.47 1.43 104.85
N CYS A 22 45.56 1.52 105.62
CA CYS A 22 46.23 2.78 105.94
C CYS A 22 47.02 3.34 104.73
N ASN A 23 46.98 4.66 104.51
CA ASN A 23 47.69 5.33 103.42
C ASN A 23 49.23 5.28 103.63
N ASN A 24 50.01 5.33 102.54
CA ASN A 24 51.48 5.28 102.47
C ASN A 24 52.12 3.87 102.60
N LEU A 25 51.43 2.83 102.17
CA LEU A 25 52.00 1.51 101.93
C LEU A 25 51.70 1.11 100.48
N GLU A 26 52.71 0.67 99.75
CA GLU A 26 52.56 0.07 98.42
C GLU A 26 52.12 -1.38 98.62
N TYR A 27 50.98 -1.74 98.03
CA TYR A 27 50.49 -3.11 97.97
C TYR A 27 50.63 -3.57 96.52
N GLU A 28 51.63 -4.41 96.26
CA GLU A 28 51.85 -5.01 94.94
C GLU A 28 50.58 -5.71 94.46
N GLY A 29 50.12 -5.35 93.25
CA GLY A 29 48.89 -5.87 92.65
C GLY A 29 47.58 -5.27 93.18
N TRP A 30 47.60 -4.09 93.81
CA TRP A 30 46.36 -3.40 94.24
C TRP A 30 46.36 -1.93 93.82
N VAL A 31 45.23 -1.45 93.32
CA VAL A 31 45.04 -0.06 92.89
C VAL A 31 43.90 0.64 93.62
N THR A 32 43.76 1.95 93.44
CA THR A 32 42.78 2.78 94.18
C THR A 32 41.49 3.05 93.41
N ASN A 33 41.31 2.45 92.24
CA ASN A 33 40.10 2.55 91.41
C ASN A 33 39.38 1.19 91.36
N ASP A 34 38.09 1.21 91.04
CA ASP A 34 37.22 0.04 90.82
C ASP A 34 36.72 0.10 89.36
N ASP A 35 37.64 0.44 88.46
CA ASP A 35 37.32 0.79 87.07
C ASP A 35 37.60 -0.40 86.12
N ASP A 36 38.04 -1.53 86.66
CA ASP A 36 38.23 -2.77 85.90
C ASP A 36 36.91 -3.52 85.81
N THR A 37 36.35 -3.57 84.60
CA THR A 37 35.06 -4.19 84.31
C THR A 37 35.19 -5.62 83.76
N ASP A 38 36.39 -6.02 83.35
CA ASP A 38 36.78 -7.36 82.95
C ASP A 38 38.17 -7.67 83.50
N ASP A 39 38.18 -8.29 84.67
CA ASP A 39 39.36 -8.62 85.49
C ASP A 39 40.40 -9.53 84.79
N ASP A 40 40.10 -10.02 83.58
CA ASP A 40 41.00 -10.81 82.74
C ASP A 40 41.48 -10.02 81.49
N CYS A 41 41.17 -8.70 81.39
CA CYS A 41 41.41 -7.88 80.21
C CYS A 41 41.95 -6.45 80.44
N THR A 42 43.22 -6.25 80.05
CA THR A 42 44.01 -5.05 80.39
C THR A 42 43.54 -3.72 79.79
N SER A 43 42.57 -3.76 78.88
CA SER A 43 41.98 -2.55 78.30
C SER A 43 40.47 -2.48 78.48
N ASN A 44 39.84 -3.52 79.04
CA ASN A 44 38.40 -3.75 79.01
C ASN A 44 37.79 -3.81 77.59
N VAL A 45 38.61 -3.95 76.53
CA VAL A 45 38.16 -3.99 75.14
C VAL A 45 38.42 -5.39 74.57
N HIS A 46 37.35 -5.99 74.05
CA HIS A 46 37.42 -7.24 73.30
C HIS A 46 37.29 -6.97 71.80
N ASP A 47 37.95 -7.81 71.02
CA ASP A 47 37.71 -7.90 69.59
C ASP A 47 36.34 -8.52 69.30
N CYS A 48 35.92 -8.57 68.03
CA CYS A 48 34.61 -9.11 67.68
C CYS A 48 34.44 -10.62 68.01
N ALA A 49 35.53 -11.34 68.27
CA ALA A 49 35.52 -12.76 68.63
C ALA A 49 35.46 -12.95 70.15
N GLY A 50 35.41 -11.84 70.91
CA GLY A 50 35.42 -11.83 72.36
C GLY A 50 36.82 -12.00 72.97
N VAL A 51 37.89 -11.91 72.18
CA VAL A 51 39.26 -12.01 72.68
C VAL A 51 39.70 -10.65 73.21
N CYS A 52 40.09 -10.59 74.48
CA CYS A 52 40.65 -9.38 75.08
C CYS A 52 41.87 -8.89 74.29
N ASP A 53 41.90 -7.60 73.97
CA ASP A 53 42.96 -6.96 73.18
C ASP A 53 43.25 -7.67 71.85
N GLY A 54 42.29 -8.44 71.35
CA GLY A 54 42.35 -9.11 70.06
C GLY A 54 42.31 -8.10 68.92
N ASN A 55 42.68 -8.54 67.73
CA ASN A 55 42.74 -7.70 66.53
C ASN A 55 41.69 -8.07 65.47
N SER A 56 40.74 -8.95 65.80
CA SER A 56 39.66 -9.32 64.88
C SER A 56 38.64 -8.19 64.77
N LEU A 57 38.23 -7.85 63.55
CA LEU A 57 37.21 -6.86 63.26
C LEU A 57 36.03 -7.53 62.56
N GLU A 58 34.83 -7.02 62.82
CA GLU A 58 33.64 -7.54 62.14
C GLU A 58 33.58 -6.94 60.73
N ASP A 59 33.65 -7.82 59.72
CA ASP A 59 33.46 -7.49 58.32
C ASP A 59 32.05 -6.96 58.09
N ASN A 60 31.83 -6.24 56.99
CA ASN A 60 30.49 -5.72 56.67
C ASN A 60 29.43 -6.81 56.36
N CYS A 61 29.83 -8.08 56.27
CA CYS A 61 28.96 -9.26 56.15
C CYS A 61 28.90 -10.10 57.45
N GLY A 62 29.43 -9.60 58.56
CA GLY A 62 29.31 -10.21 59.88
C GLY A 62 30.30 -11.34 60.18
N THR A 63 31.33 -11.54 59.34
CA THR A 63 32.45 -12.43 59.69
C THR A 63 33.39 -11.67 60.60
N CYS A 64 33.82 -12.31 61.69
CA CYS A 64 34.75 -11.72 62.63
C CYS A 64 36.12 -12.40 62.51
N ASP A 65 37.06 -11.74 61.85
CA ASP A 65 38.45 -12.16 61.77
C ASP A 65 39.38 -10.97 61.47
N ASN A 66 40.63 -11.24 61.11
CA ASN A 66 41.61 -10.22 60.73
C ASN A 66 42.19 -10.46 59.33
N ALA A 67 41.47 -11.22 58.51
CA ALA A 67 41.90 -11.71 57.23
C ALA A 67 41.27 -10.86 56.10
N PRO A 68 41.97 -9.81 55.63
CA PRO A 68 41.42 -8.86 54.65
C PRO A 68 41.07 -9.50 53.29
N ASP A 69 41.53 -10.73 53.05
CA ASP A 69 41.28 -11.48 51.82
C ASP A 69 39.84 -12.03 51.75
N ASN A 70 39.15 -12.16 52.89
CA ASN A 70 37.75 -12.58 52.96
C ASN A 70 36.78 -11.49 53.43
N ASP A 71 37.27 -10.25 53.59
CA ASP A 71 36.42 -9.07 53.64
C ASP A 71 35.51 -9.11 52.40
N CYS A 72 34.22 -9.31 52.61
CA CYS A 72 33.24 -9.28 51.53
C CYS A 72 33.26 -7.92 50.83
N VAL A 73 32.95 -7.94 49.54
CA VAL A 73 32.72 -6.73 48.74
C VAL A 73 31.23 -6.49 48.59
N GLN A 74 30.86 -5.26 48.29
CA GLN A 74 29.49 -4.96 47.86
C GLN A 74 29.25 -5.54 46.47
N ASP A 75 28.07 -6.10 46.27
CA ASP A 75 27.55 -6.40 44.94
C ASP A 75 27.11 -5.11 44.23
N CYS A 76 26.56 -5.24 43.02
CA CYS A 76 26.16 -4.07 42.22
C CYS A 76 24.97 -3.27 42.81
N ASP A 77 24.21 -3.80 43.77
CA ASP A 77 23.12 -3.08 44.46
C ASP A 77 23.59 -2.49 45.81
N GLY A 78 24.87 -2.70 46.14
CA GLY A 78 25.47 -2.20 47.38
C GLY A 78 25.30 -3.15 48.56
N GLU A 79 24.85 -4.39 48.36
CA GLU A 79 24.74 -5.38 49.43
C GLU A 79 26.09 -6.05 49.68
N TRP A 80 26.58 -5.96 50.93
CA TRP A 80 27.85 -6.60 51.33
C TRP A 80 27.72 -8.12 51.32
N GLY A 81 28.55 -8.78 50.50
CA GLY A 81 28.50 -10.23 50.32
C GLY A 81 27.34 -10.73 49.45
N GLY A 82 26.66 -9.83 48.73
CA GLY A 82 25.66 -10.19 47.74
C GLY A 82 26.27 -10.81 46.47
N ASP A 83 25.42 -11.47 45.67
CA ASP A 83 25.83 -12.20 44.46
C ASP A 83 25.45 -11.48 43.16
N LEU A 84 24.82 -10.30 43.23
CA LEU A 84 24.36 -9.60 42.03
C LEU A 84 25.52 -9.01 41.23
N VAL A 85 25.41 -9.13 39.91
CA VAL A 85 26.36 -8.56 38.95
C VAL A 85 25.58 -7.74 37.94
N ASP A 86 26.20 -6.67 37.43
CA ASP A 86 25.67 -5.92 36.31
C ASP A 86 25.56 -6.82 35.07
N ASP A 87 24.43 -6.74 34.38
CA ASP A 87 24.28 -7.32 33.05
C ASP A 87 25.07 -6.51 32.00
N GLU A 88 25.07 -6.96 30.74
CA GLU A 88 25.75 -6.26 29.64
C GLU A 88 25.20 -4.85 29.37
N CYS A 89 24.04 -4.50 29.92
CA CYS A 89 23.44 -3.17 29.87
C CYS A 89 23.87 -2.27 31.04
N GLY A 90 24.64 -2.80 32.00
CA GLY A 90 25.00 -2.10 33.23
C GLY A 90 23.87 -2.05 34.25
N VAL A 91 22.90 -2.97 34.16
CA VAL A 91 21.80 -3.09 35.12
C VAL A 91 22.12 -4.20 36.10
N CYS A 92 22.21 -3.86 37.38
CA CYS A 92 22.43 -4.82 38.45
C CYS A 92 21.34 -5.90 38.50
N GLY A 93 21.72 -7.17 38.36
CA GLY A 93 20.79 -8.30 38.30
C GLY A 93 19.87 -8.28 37.07
N GLY A 94 20.25 -7.55 36.01
CA GLY A 94 19.50 -7.43 34.77
C GLY A 94 19.49 -8.70 33.93
N ASP A 95 18.64 -8.70 32.91
CA ASP A 95 18.40 -9.83 32.00
C ASP A 95 18.81 -9.53 30.55
N ASN A 96 19.62 -8.48 30.34
CA ASN A 96 20.12 -8.04 29.05
C ASN A 96 19.10 -7.46 28.08
N THR A 97 17.85 -7.25 28.50
CA THR A 97 16.79 -6.79 27.58
C THR A 97 16.70 -5.28 27.42
N THR A 98 17.20 -4.50 28.39
CA THR A 98 17.03 -3.03 28.42
C THR A 98 17.86 -2.29 27.38
N CYS A 99 18.96 -2.88 26.94
CA CYS A 99 19.85 -2.37 25.89
C CYS A 99 19.90 -3.28 24.65
N ALA A 100 18.96 -4.22 24.53
CA ALA A 100 18.91 -5.13 23.40
C ALA A 100 18.45 -4.42 22.13
N ASP A 101 19.11 -4.74 21.01
CA ASP A 101 18.67 -4.35 19.68
C ASP A 101 17.42 -5.16 19.23
N CYS A 102 16.94 -4.93 18.01
CA CYS A 102 15.75 -5.65 17.53
C CYS A 102 15.97 -7.17 17.31
N ASN A 103 17.22 -7.65 17.32
CA ASN A 103 17.60 -9.07 17.26
C ASN A 103 17.87 -9.65 18.66
N ALA A 104 17.49 -8.92 19.71
CA ALA A 104 17.72 -9.24 21.10
C ALA A 104 19.22 -9.31 21.47
N ALA A 105 20.11 -8.63 20.72
CA ALA A 105 21.52 -8.53 21.04
C ALA A 105 21.80 -7.30 21.92
N PRO A 106 22.33 -7.48 23.14
CA PRO A 106 22.66 -6.37 24.04
C PRO A 106 23.72 -5.46 23.43
N ASN A 107 23.47 -4.16 23.43
CA ASN A 107 24.32 -3.14 22.79
C ASN A 107 24.57 -3.42 21.29
N GLY A 108 23.66 -4.15 20.63
CA GLY A 108 23.69 -4.37 19.18
C GLY A 108 23.33 -3.10 18.41
N ASP A 109 23.64 -3.11 17.12
CA ASP A 109 23.41 -1.98 16.20
C ASP A 109 22.27 -2.24 15.20
N ALA A 110 21.57 -3.38 15.30
CA ALA A 110 20.45 -3.68 14.42
C ALA A 110 19.24 -2.79 14.76
N VAL A 111 18.61 -2.25 13.71
CA VAL A 111 17.44 -1.39 13.82
C VAL A 111 16.29 -2.05 13.06
N LEU A 112 15.09 -1.95 13.63
CA LEU A 112 13.88 -2.44 12.97
C LEU A 112 13.48 -1.44 11.89
N ASP A 113 13.50 -1.86 10.62
CA ASP A 113 13.01 -1.05 9.51
C ASP A 113 11.47 -0.95 9.52
N MET A 114 10.92 -0.14 8.61
CA MET A 114 9.47 0.07 8.52
C MET A 114 8.70 -1.11 7.92
N CYS A 115 9.39 -2.15 7.46
CA CYS A 115 8.85 -3.43 6.98
C CYS A 115 9.02 -4.58 7.98
N GLY A 116 9.64 -4.32 9.12
CA GLY A 116 9.88 -5.29 10.18
C GLY A 116 11.14 -6.14 10.00
N ASN A 117 12.04 -5.79 9.09
CA ASN A 117 13.37 -6.40 9.04
C ASN A 117 14.25 -5.78 10.12
N CYS A 118 15.01 -6.61 10.80
CA CYS A 118 15.93 -6.19 11.85
C CYS A 118 17.37 -6.50 11.43
N ASP A 119 18.07 -5.48 10.95
CA ASP A 119 19.49 -5.57 10.62
C ASP A 119 20.15 -4.18 10.70
N ASN A 120 21.40 -4.09 10.27
CA ASN A 120 22.20 -2.87 10.28
C ASN A 120 22.60 -2.44 8.86
N ILE A 121 21.77 -2.74 7.86
CA ILE A 121 22.04 -2.49 6.44
C ILE A 121 21.04 -1.46 5.89
N PRO A 122 21.27 -0.15 6.06
CA PRO A 122 20.33 0.88 5.61
C PRO A 122 20.02 0.85 4.11
N GLU A 123 20.87 0.20 3.29
CA GLU A 123 20.64 0.04 1.85
C GLU A 123 19.53 -0.98 1.52
N ASN A 124 19.19 -1.90 2.42
CA ASN A 124 18.08 -2.84 2.24
C ASN A 124 16.79 -2.38 2.94
N ASP A 125 16.86 -1.29 3.72
CA ASP A 125 15.69 -0.66 4.33
C ASP A 125 14.63 -0.45 3.25
N CYS A 126 13.45 -0.99 3.50
CA CYS A 126 12.37 -0.83 2.56
C CYS A 126 11.94 0.64 2.44
N VAL A 127 11.47 1.01 1.27
CA VAL A 127 10.87 2.33 1.00
C VAL A 127 9.37 2.19 0.81
N GLN A 128 8.65 3.31 0.93
CA GLN A 128 7.24 3.35 0.55
C GLN A 128 7.13 3.27 -0.98
N ASP A 129 6.17 2.50 -1.46
CA ASP A 129 5.74 2.56 -2.84
C ASP A 129 4.91 3.83 -3.12
N CYS A 130 4.41 4.00 -4.35
CA CYS A 130 3.63 5.19 -4.70
C CYS A 130 2.26 5.27 -3.98
N ALA A 131 1.78 4.18 -3.38
CA ALA A 131 0.54 4.14 -2.60
C ALA A 131 0.78 4.42 -1.11
N GLY A 132 2.04 4.59 -0.70
CA GLY A 132 2.44 4.83 0.67
C GLY A 132 2.63 3.55 1.49
N GLU A 133 2.66 2.38 0.86
CA GLU A 133 2.89 1.10 1.54
C GLU A 133 4.39 0.82 1.64
N TRP A 134 4.91 0.66 2.87
CA TRP A 134 6.30 0.26 3.09
C TRP A 134 6.55 -1.14 2.54
N GLY A 135 7.53 -1.28 1.64
CA GLY A 135 7.84 -2.54 0.97
C GLY A 135 6.78 -3.00 -0.04
N GLY A 136 5.86 -2.10 -0.42
CA GLY A 136 4.87 -2.36 -1.44
C GLY A 136 5.46 -2.43 -2.85
N ASN A 137 4.63 -2.83 -3.81
CA ASN A 137 5.02 -3.02 -5.22
C ASN A 137 4.27 -2.08 -6.18
N ALA A 138 3.59 -1.05 -5.66
CA ALA A 138 2.88 -0.11 -6.51
C ALA A 138 3.87 0.75 -7.32
N GLU A 139 3.55 0.95 -8.60
CA GLU A 139 4.39 1.68 -9.55
C GLU A 139 3.63 2.87 -10.14
N ILE A 140 4.39 3.86 -10.61
CA ILE A 140 3.81 4.98 -11.37
C ILE A 140 3.50 4.48 -12.78
N GLU A 141 2.23 4.55 -13.14
CA GLU A 141 1.69 4.13 -14.44
C GLU A 141 0.97 5.31 -15.11
N THR A 142 0.82 5.25 -16.42
CA THR A 142 0.07 6.25 -17.20
C THR A 142 -1.37 5.76 -17.38
N TYR A 143 -2.31 6.66 -17.15
CA TYR A 143 -3.74 6.45 -17.30
C TYR A 143 -4.30 7.34 -18.39
N TYR A 144 -5.29 6.84 -19.11
CA TYR A 144 -6.00 7.48 -20.21
C TYR A 144 -7.49 7.56 -19.87
N PHE A 145 -8.15 8.65 -20.25
CA PHE A 145 -9.58 8.82 -19.99
C PHE A 145 -10.36 7.82 -20.86
N ASP A 146 -11.33 7.15 -20.26
CA ASP A 146 -12.24 6.22 -20.91
C ASP A 146 -13.59 6.92 -21.02
N PHE A 147 -13.86 7.54 -22.17
CA PHE A 147 -14.98 8.46 -22.31
C PHE A 147 -16.32 7.72 -22.45
N ASP A 148 -16.33 6.56 -23.10
CA ASP A 148 -17.55 5.77 -23.36
C ASP A 148 -17.73 4.54 -22.47
N ASN A 149 -16.72 4.23 -21.63
CA ASN A 149 -16.69 3.16 -20.63
C ASN A 149 -16.56 1.73 -21.21
N ASP A 150 -15.85 1.56 -22.32
CA ASP A 150 -15.57 0.24 -22.92
C ASP A 150 -14.31 -0.44 -22.32
N GLY A 151 -13.53 0.29 -21.52
CA GLY A 151 -12.29 -0.17 -20.90
C GLY A 151 -11.02 0.14 -21.70
N LEU A 152 -11.14 0.85 -22.82
CA LEU A 152 -10.06 1.41 -23.61
C LEU A 152 -10.03 2.92 -23.39
N GLY A 153 -8.84 3.51 -23.45
CA GLY A 153 -8.67 4.93 -23.22
C GLY A 153 -7.97 5.61 -24.36
N ALA A 154 -8.25 6.90 -24.55
CA ALA A 154 -7.56 7.74 -25.51
C ALA A 154 -7.44 9.20 -25.00
N GLY A 155 -6.82 10.05 -25.83
CA GLY A 155 -6.80 11.48 -25.59
C GLY A 155 -6.03 11.93 -24.34
N GLU A 156 -6.76 12.45 -23.34
CA GLU A 156 -6.15 12.99 -22.12
C GLU A 156 -5.49 11.87 -21.30
N SER A 157 -4.30 12.16 -20.77
CA SER A 157 -3.55 11.21 -19.95
C SER A 157 -2.94 11.86 -18.72
N PHE A 158 -2.80 11.11 -17.64
CA PHE A 158 -2.04 11.50 -16.46
C PHE A 158 -1.24 10.33 -15.91
N THR A 159 -0.22 10.62 -15.10
CA THR A 159 0.57 9.58 -14.43
C THR A 159 0.18 9.52 -12.96
N ALA A 160 0.02 8.30 -12.46
CA ALA A 160 -0.57 8.03 -11.17
C ALA A 160 -0.09 6.70 -10.61
N CYS A 161 -0.43 6.40 -9.35
CA CYS A 161 0.00 5.17 -8.72
C CYS A 161 -0.95 4.03 -9.04
N ASN A 162 -0.43 2.88 -9.49
CA ASN A 162 -1.27 1.80 -10.02
C ASN A 162 -2.16 1.07 -9.01
N ASN A 163 -1.91 1.26 -7.72
CA ASN A 163 -2.66 0.63 -6.63
C ASN A 163 -3.73 1.56 -6.02
N LEU A 164 -4.11 2.61 -6.75
CA LEU A 164 -5.16 3.56 -6.39
C LEU A 164 -6.29 3.53 -7.43
N GLN A 165 -7.48 3.96 -7.03
CA GLN A 165 -8.66 3.97 -7.89
C GLN A 165 -8.83 5.33 -8.60
N TYR A 166 -9.03 5.28 -9.92
CA TYR A 166 -9.27 6.44 -10.77
C TYR A 166 -10.51 6.19 -11.64
N ASP A 167 -11.68 6.64 -11.17
CA ASP A 167 -12.95 6.43 -11.89
C ASP A 167 -12.94 7.13 -13.25
N GLY A 168 -13.25 6.39 -14.32
CA GLY A 168 -13.25 6.87 -15.71
C GLY A 168 -11.87 6.90 -16.37
N TRP A 169 -10.88 6.18 -15.80
CA TRP A 169 -9.54 6.10 -16.37
C TRP A 169 -9.05 4.65 -16.46
N VAL A 170 -8.33 4.33 -17.53
CA VAL A 170 -7.77 3.00 -17.79
C VAL A 170 -6.27 3.10 -18.09
N SER A 171 -5.51 2.02 -17.90
CA SER A 171 -4.05 2.03 -18.05
C SER A 171 -3.55 1.75 -19.48
N ASN A 172 -4.45 1.78 -20.46
CA ASN A 172 -4.14 1.57 -21.87
C ASN A 172 -4.57 2.78 -22.70
N GLY A 173 -3.83 3.07 -23.74
CA GLY A 173 -4.11 4.14 -24.70
C GLY A 173 -4.57 3.54 -26.03
N ASP A 174 -5.40 2.50 -25.97
CA ASP A 174 -5.68 1.60 -27.10
C ASP A 174 -6.99 1.92 -27.82
N ASP A 175 -7.72 2.96 -27.41
CA ASP A 175 -8.97 3.33 -28.07
C ASP A 175 -8.73 4.13 -29.36
N THR A 176 -9.39 3.72 -30.43
CA THR A 176 -9.32 4.36 -31.75
C THR A 176 -10.44 5.39 -31.93
N ASP A 177 -11.55 5.24 -31.21
CA ASP A 177 -12.74 6.09 -31.24
C ASP A 177 -13.34 6.19 -29.84
N ASP A 178 -12.85 7.18 -29.10
CA ASP A 178 -13.20 7.48 -27.70
C ASP A 178 -14.69 7.86 -27.53
N ASP A 179 -15.45 8.06 -28.62
CA ASP A 179 -16.89 8.33 -28.58
C ASP A 179 -17.73 7.06 -28.91
N CYS A 180 -17.09 5.91 -29.17
CA CYS A 180 -17.75 4.71 -29.67
C CYS A 180 -17.20 3.35 -29.17
N THR A 181 -17.99 2.68 -28.31
CA THR A 181 -17.54 1.48 -27.58
C THR A 181 -17.17 0.27 -28.45
N SER A 182 -17.67 0.22 -29.69
CA SER A 182 -17.36 -0.85 -30.64
C SER A 182 -16.29 -0.46 -31.65
N ASN A 183 -15.93 0.83 -31.70
CA ASN A 183 -15.15 1.45 -32.77
C ASN A 183 -15.78 1.28 -34.17
N VAL A 184 -17.08 0.96 -34.25
CA VAL A 184 -17.81 0.74 -35.50
C VAL A 184 -18.91 1.78 -35.66
N HIS A 185 -18.82 2.53 -36.76
CA HIS A 185 -19.83 3.48 -37.18
C HIS A 185 -20.61 2.95 -38.38
N ASP A 186 -21.88 3.32 -38.44
CA ASP A 186 -22.72 3.13 -39.61
C ASP A 186 -22.34 4.14 -40.72
N CYS A 187 -22.98 4.06 -41.89
CA CYS A 187 -22.64 4.97 -42.99
C CYS A 187 -22.99 6.44 -42.73
N ALA A 188 -23.74 6.74 -41.66
CA ALA A 188 -24.11 8.08 -41.23
C ALA A 188 -23.20 8.59 -40.09
N ASP A 189 -22.06 7.92 -39.88
CA ASP A 189 -21.10 8.16 -38.80
C ASP A 189 -21.71 7.99 -37.40
N VAL A 190 -22.80 7.23 -37.27
CA VAL A 190 -23.42 6.93 -35.97
C VAL A 190 -22.80 5.66 -35.40
N CYS A 191 -22.22 5.76 -34.19
CA CYS A 191 -21.68 4.61 -33.47
C CYS A 191 -22.75 3.53 -33.26
N ASP A 192 -22.42 2.28 -33.59
CA ASP A 192 -23.33 1.13 -33.54
C ASP A 192 -24.70 1.40 -34.22
N GLY A 193 -24.71 2.27 -35.23
CA GLY A 193 -25.90 2.57 -36.01
C GLY A 193 -26.23 1.46 -37.02
N ASP A 194 -27.47 1.47 -37.51
CA ASP A 194 -27.97 0.48 -38.46
C ASP A 194 -28.06 1.02 -39.90
N SER A 195 -27.61 2.26 -40.16
CA SER A 195 -27.62 2.81 -41.53
C SER A 195 -26.62 2.08 -42.42
N TRP A 196 -27.01 1.79 -43.65
CA TRP A 196 -26.21 0.96 -44.56
C TRP A 196 -25.97 1.67 -45.89
N ILE A 197 -24.89 1.25 -46.57
CA ILE A 197 -24.49 1.82 -47.85
C ILE A 197 -25.26 1.14 -49.00
N SER A 198 -26.10 1.90 -49.68
CA SER A 198 -26.76 1.52 -50.93
C SER A 198 -26.00 2.09 -52.14
N ASP A 199 -26.41 1.73 -53.36
CA ASP A 199 -25.89 2.35 -54.58
C ASP A 199 -26.31 3.84 -54.69
N CYS A 200 -27.33 4.24 -53.93
CA CYS A 200 -27.80 5.63 -53.77
C CYS A 200 -27.15 6.41 -52.61
N GLY A 201 -26.17 5.80 -51.94
CA GLY A 201 -25.49 6.37 -50.78
C GLY A 201 -26.01 5.83 -49.45
N CYS A 202 -25.73 6.55 -48.37
CA CYS A 202 -26.10 6.12 -47.02
C CYS A 202 -27.60 6.25 -46.80
N VAL A 203 -28.24 5.15 -46.41
CA VAL A 203 -29.69 5.09 -46.13
C VAL A 203 -29.95 4.44 -44.77
N ALA A 204 -31.05 4.83 -44.14
CA ALA A 204 -31.44 4.31 -42.83
C ALA A 204 -31.88 2.84 -42.92
N ASP A 205 -31.87 2.14 -41.78
CA ASP A 205 -32.43 0.79 -41.69
C ASP A 205 -33.90 0.74 -42.17
N GLY A 206 -34.22 -0.33 -42.91
CA GLY A 206 -35.54 -0.54 -43.50
C GLY A 206 -35.85 0.30 -44.75
N ASN A 207 -34.94 1.15 -45.21
CA ASN A 207 -35.01 1.80 -46.52
C ASN A 207 -34.70 0.77 -47.64
N SER A 208 -35.30 0.91 -48.83
CA SER A 208 -35.02 -0.01 -49.96
C SER A 208 -33.65 0.22 -50.61
N GLY A 209 -33.12 1.43 -50.53
CA GLY A 209 -31.83 1.83 -51.11
C GLY A 209 -31.94 2.33 -52.56
N ASP A 210 -33.16 2.50 -53.05
CA ASP A 210 -33.47 2.67 -54.48
C ASP A 210 -34.02 4.07 -54.79
N GLU A 211 -33.94 5.04 -53.85
CA GLU A 211 -34.54 6.37 -54.05
C GLU A 211 -33.89 7.19 -55.17
N CYS A 212 -32.69 6.82 -55.59
CA CYS A 212 -32.00 7.44 -56.72
C CYS A 212 -32.10 6.62 -58.00
N ASP A 213 -32.77 5.47 -57.96
CA ASP A 213 -32.93 4.62 -59.12
C ASP A 213 -33.87 5.29 -60.12
N ASP A 214 -33.54 5.15 -61.40
CA ASP A 214 -34.46 5.48 -62.47
C ASP A 214 -35.52 4.36 -62.65
N CYS A 215 -36.43 4.48 -63.61
CA CYS A 215 -37.47 3.46 -63.81
C CYS A 215 -36.93 2.08 -64.28
N ASN A 216 -35.63 1.96 -64.57
CA ASN A 216 -34.95 0.74 -64.99
C ASN A 216 -34.12 0.12 -63.85
N ASP A 217 -34.36 0.55 -62.61
CA ASP A 217 -33.58 0.17 -61.43
C ASP A 217 -32.07 0.48 -61.60
N ASP A 218 -31.73 1.52 -62.39
CA ASP A 218 -30.35 1.99 -62.54
C ASP A 218 -30.10 3.16 -61.55
N PRO A 219 -29.20 3.01 -60.56
CA PRO A 219 -28.87 4.08 -59.62
C PRO A 219 -28.31 5.32 -60.31
N TYR A 220 -28.89 6.49 -60.02
CA TYR A 220 -28.59 7.76 -60.69
C TYR A 220 -28.76 7.70 -62.22
N GLY A 221 -29.61 6.79 -62.69
CA GLY A 221 -29.96 6.67 -64.09
C GLY A 221 -30.80 7.85 -64.59
N ILE A 222 -31.13 7.81 -65.88
CA ILE A 222 -31.87 8.87 -66.57
C ILE A 222 -33.06 8.34 -67.37
N ALA A 223 -33.38 7.04 -67.25
CA ALA A 223 -34.56 6.47 -67.87
C ALA A 223 -35.81 7.03 -67.18
N GLU A 224 -36.82 7.37 -67.98
CA GLU A 224 -38.08 7.91 -67.49
C GLU A 224 -39.23 7.12 -68.08
N GLU A 225 -40.32 7.02 -67.32
CA GLU A 225 -41.59 6.47 -67.81
C GLU A 225 -42.12 7.36 -68.93
N ASP A 226 -42.32 6.78 -70.12
CA ASP A 226 -42.86 7.51 -71.26
C ASP A 226 -44.41 7.55 -71.27
N SER A 227 -44.99 8.05 -72.37
CA SER A 227 -46.45 8.22 -72.48
C SER A 227 -47.22 6.89 -72.42
N CYS A 228 -46.54 5.77 -72.64
CA CYS A 228 -47.09 4.42 -72.56
C CYS A 228 -46.87 3.75 -71.21
N GLY A 229 -46.19 4.41 -70.26
CA GLY A 229 -45.76 3.80 -69.01
C GLY A 229 -44.75 2.69 -69.25
N VAL A 230 -43.91 2.85 -70.27
CA VAL A 230 -42.73 2.03 -70.50
C VAL A 230 -41.52 2.86 -70.09
N CYS A 231 -40.67 2.27 -69.25
CA CYS A 231 -39.40 2.87 -68.91
C CYS A 231 -38.50 2.97 -70.15
N SER A 232 -38.14 4.21 -70.52
CA SER A 232 -37.49 4.54 -71.78
C SER A 232 -36.28 5.46 -71.59
N GLY A 233 -35.28 5.35 -72.47
CA GLY A 233 -34.01 6.07 -72.35
C GLY A 233 -32.99 5.34 -71.47
N GLY A 234 -31.87 5.99 -71.15
CA GLY A 234 -30.81 5.36 -70.35
C GLY A 234 -30.32 4.01 -70.89
N ASN A 235 -30.27 2.99 -70.03
CA ASN A 235 -29.86 1.63 -70.38
C ASN A 235 -31.04 0.67 -70.67
N THR A 236 -32.28 1.16 -70.73
CA THR A 236 -33.46 0.32 -70.99
C THR A 236 -33.40 -0.40 -72.34
N GLY A 237 -32.68 0.18 -73.30
CA GLY A 237 -32.74 -0.24 -74.71
C GLY A 237 -34.05 0.14 -75.40
N HIS A 238 -34.95 0.84 -74.70
CA HIS A 238 -36.21 1.37 -75.20
C HIS A 238 -36.05 2.85 -75.53
N VAL A 239 -36.53 3.24 -76.72
CA VAL A 239 -36.58 4.64 -77.13
C VAL A 239 -37.94 5.19 -76.70
N ALA A 240 -37.94 6.36 -76.06
CA ALA A 240 -39.17 7.00 -75.58
C ALA A 240 -40.24 7.08 -76.66
N ASP A 241 -41.47 6.69 -76.29
CA ASP A 241 -42.66 6.69 -77.13
C ASP A 241 -42.53 5.84 -78.41
N SER A 242 -41.56 4.92 -78.49
CA SER A 242 -41.41 4.03 -79.67
C SER A 242 -42.53 3.00 -79.81
N ASP A 243 -43.27 2.75 -78.74
CA ASP A 243 -44.47 1.92 -78.72
C ASP A 243 -45.73 2.69 -79.17
N LEU A 244 -45.66 4.02 -79.33
CA LEU A 244 -46.72 4.79 -79.96
C LEU A 244 -46.74 4.52 -81.46
N ASP A 245 -47.93 4.19 -81.98
CA ASP A 245 -48.16 4.22 -83.40
C ASP A 245 -48.37 5.66 -83.92
N ASP A 246 -48.60 5.84 -85.23
CA ASP A 246 -48.79 7.17 -85.85
C ASP A 246 -50.00 7.92 -85.27
N CYS A 247 -50.88 7.23 -84.55
CA CYS A 247 -52.06 7.75 -83.90
C CYS A 247 -51.87 8.06 -82.42
N GLY A 248 -50.65 7.87 -81.90
CA GLY A 248 -50.35 8.05 -80.49
C GLY A 248 -51.01 6.97 -79.62
N VAL A 249 -51.28 5.79 -80.16
CA VAL A 249 -51.81 4.65 -79.40
C VAL A 249 -50.68 3.68 -79.08
N CYS A 250 -50.44 3.46 -77.79
CA CYS A 250 -49.47 2.48 -77.31
C CYS A 250 -49.81 1.07 -77.80
N ASN A 251 -48.86 0.41 -78.44
CA ASN A 251 -49.01 -0.93 -79.02
C ASN A 251 -50.17 -1.06 -80.05
N GLY A 252 -50.61 0.06 -80.64
CA GLY A 252 -51.77 0.13 -81.54
C GLY A 252 -51.51 -0.43 -82.95
N ASN A 253 -50.25 -0.53 -83.38
CA ASN A 253 -49.84 -1.00 -84.72
C ASN A 253 -50.56 -0.28 -85.88
N ASN A 254 -50.92 1.00 -85.72
CA ASN A 254 -51.69 1.79 -86.69
C ASN A 254 -53.08 1.22 -86.99
N ALA A 255 -53.66 0.43 -86.08
CA ALA A 255 -55.02 -0.12 -86.26
C ALA A 255 -56.08 0.97 -86.45
N ASP A 256 -55.83 2.15 -85.89
CA ASP A 256 -56.72 3.32 -85.97
C ASP A 256 -56.46 4.21 -87.19
N ASN A 257 -55.45 3.92 -88.02
CA ASN A 257 -55.22 4.58 -89.30
C ASN A 257 -55.62 3.66 -90.46
N LEU A 258 -56.89 3.70 -90.82
CA LEU A 258 -57.45 2.91 -91.91
C LEU A 258 -57.19 3.51 -93.32
N GLY A 259 -56.20 4.41 -93.43
CA GLY A 259 -55.83 5.11 -94.67
C GLY A 259 -56.40 6.52 -94.82
N CYS A 260 -57.08 7.02 -93.78
CA CYS A 260 -57.77 8.31 -93.77
C CYS A 260 -57.33 9.26 -92.66
N GLY A 261 -56.21 8.94 -92.01
CA GLY A 261 -55.80 9.58 -90.78
C GLY A 261 -56.27 8.80 -89.57
N CYS A 262 -55.74 9.20 -88.41
CA CYS A 262 -55.95 8.51 -87.15
C CYS A 262 -57.36 8.71 -86.59
N PHE A 263 -57.96 7.61 -86.14
CA PHE A 263 -59.32 7.56 -85.60
C PHE A 263 -60.41 7.96 -86.60
N GLU A 264 -60.09 7.95 -87.90
CA GLU A 264 -61.03 8.23 -88.98
C GLU A 264 -61.52 6.93 -89.64
N PRO A 265 -62.78 6.87 -90.11
CA PRO A 265 -63.28 5.74 -90.88
C PRO A 265 -62.44 5.50 -92.14
N GLY A 266 -62.16 4.23 -92.45
CA GLY A 266 -61.47 3.86 -93.69
C GLY A 266 -62.28 4.22 -94.95
N PRO A 267 -61.65 4.27 -96.13
CA PRO A 267 -62.33 4.63 -97.36
C PRO A 267 -63.53 3.74 -97.65
N SER A 268 -64.69 4.35 -97.93
CA SER A 268 -65.91 3.62 -98.26
C SER A 268 -66.17 3.64 -99.77
N GLY A 269 -66.51 2.48 -100.36
CA GLY A 269 -66.83 2.37 -101.78
C GLY A 269 -65.61 2.26 -102.73
N CYS A 270 -65.85 2.40 -104.04
CA CYS A 270 -64.82 2.21 -105.08
C CYS A 270 -64.02 3.48 -105.42
N ASP A 271 -64.28 4.61 -104.74
CA ASP A 271 -63.68 5.91 -105.06
C ASP A 271 -62.49 6.30 -104.18
N ASN A 272 -62.17 5.48 -103.17
CA ASN A 272 -61.08 5.67 -102.21
C ASN A 272 -61.14 7.02 -101.45
N THR A 273 -62.33 7.60 -101.25
CA THR A 273 -62.49 8.83 -100.45
C THR A 273 -62.68 8.49 -98.97
N CYS A 274 -62.06 9.29 -98.09
CA CYS A 274 -62.23 9.18 -96.65
C CYS A 274 -63.61 9.67 -96.20
N GLY A 275 -64.34 8.85 -95.44
CA GLY A 275 -65.70 9.15 -94.96
C GLY A 275 -66.58 7.93 -94.74
#